data_AF-A0A0R1PNU8-F1
#
_entry.id   AF-A0A0R1PNU8-F1
#
_cell.length_a   1.000
_cell.length_b   1.000
_cell.length_c   1.000
_cell.angle_alpha   90.00
_cell.angle_beta   90.00
_cell.angle_gamma   90.00
#
_symmetry.space_group_name_H-M   'P 1'
#
loop_
_entity.id
_entity.type
_entity.pdbx_description
1 polymer ?
#
loop_
_entity_poly.entity_id
_entity_poly.type
_entity_poly.pdbx_seq_one_letter_code
_entity_poly.pdbx_strand_id
1 'polypeptide(L)' 'MWKKTAIVVTMANEKYPKGKRAINFNNIVENPTQEQIDLFTQGLVLLSDGDELYGTEVIKHNTMDAE' A
#
# COMPACT_ATOMS: atom_id res chain seq x y z
N MET A 1 15.87 9.42 -12.48
CA MET A 1 14.63 10.22 -12.31
C MET A 1 13.57 9.40 -11.55
N TRP A 2 12.63 10.01 -10.79
CA TRP A 2 11.53 9.23 -10.16
C TRP A 2 10.65 8.57 -11.23
N LYS A 3 10.31 7.29 -11.04
CA LYS A 3 9.45 6.54 -11.97
C LYS A 3 8.07 6.26 -11.38
N LYS A 4 8.03 5.74 -10.14
CA LYS A 4 6.80 5.50 -9.40
C LYS A 4 7.08 5.23 -7.93
N THR A 5 6.06 5.47 -7.11
CA THR A 5 5.99 4.96 -5.74
C THR A 5 4.81 4.01 -5.65
N ALA A 6 5.03 2.83 -5.09
CA ALA A 6 4.00 1.84 -4.83
C ALA A 6 3.79 1.70 -3.31
N ILE A 7 2.54 1.48 -2.92
CA ILE A 7 2.18 1.15 -1.54
C ILE A 7 1.63 -0.28 -1.57
N VAL A 8 2.28 -1.17 -0.83
CA VAL A 8 1.79 -2.52 -0.59
C VAL A 8 1.04 -2.50 0.72
N VAL A 9 -0.26 -2.77 0.69
CA VAL A 9 -1.09 -2.88 1.89
C VAL A 9 -1.41 -4.34 2.12
N THR A 10 -1.10 -4.85 3.30
CA THR A 10 -1.48 -6.19 3.73
C THR A 10 -2.68 -6.09 4.65
N MET A 11 -3.77 -6.74 4.25
CA MET A 11 -5.00 -6.86 5.04
C MET A 11 -5.13 -8.28 5.59
N ALA A 12 -5.63 -8.41 6.81
CA ALA A 12 -5.96 -9.68 7.45
C ALA A 12 -7.48 -9.88 7.49
N ASN A 13 -7.94 -11.06 7.08
CA ASN A 13 -9.34 -11.48 7.16
C ASN A 13 -9.41 -13.01 6.99
N GLU A 14 -10.23 -13.67 7.80
CA GLU A 14 -10.44 -15.13 7.74
C GLU A 14 -11.02 -15.60 6.39
N LYS A 15 -11.71 -14.69 5.68
CA LYS A 15 -12.24 -14.95 4.33
C LYS A 15 -11.13 -15.11 3.28
N TYR A 16 -9.90 -14.68 3.56
CA TYR A 16 -8.78 -14.88 2.65
C TYR A 16 -8.19 -16.30 2.80
N PRO A 17 -7.79 -16.97 1.71
CA PRO A 17 -7.29 -18.36 1.75
C PRO A 17 -6.11 -18.61 2.70
N LYS A 18 -5.38 -17.57 3.12
CA LYS A 18 -4.26 -17.63 4.07
C LYS A 18 -4.44 -16.70 5.28
N GLY A 19 -5.66 -16.26 5.55
CA GLY A 19 -5.97 -15.26 6.58
C GLY A 19 -5.48 -13.84 6.28
N LYS A 20 -4.80 -13.64 5.13
CA LYS A 20 -4.29 -12.34 4.71
C LYS A 20 -4.20 -12.21 3.19
N ARG A 21 -4.19 -10.96 2.72
CA ARG A 21 -4.00 -10.58 1.32
C ARG A 21 -3.13 -9.33 1.23
N ALA A 22 -2.10 -9.37 0.40
CA ALA A 22 -1.32 -8.20 0.01
C ALA A 22 -1.89 -7.60 -1.28
N ILE A 23 -2.10 -6.28 -1.29
CA ILE A 23 -2.66 -5.52 -2.40
C ILE A 23 -1.67 -4.42 -2.77
N ASN A 24 -1.28 -4.38 -4.05
CA ASN A 24 -0.37 -3.38 -4.58
C ASN A 24 -1.16 -2.20 -5.17
N PHE A 25 -0.91 -1.01 -4.63
CA PHE A 25 -1.43 0.25 -5.15
C PHE A 25 -0.27 1.03 -5.78
N ASN A 26 -0.39 1.36 -7.07
CA ASN A 26 0.62 2.14 -7.79
C ASN A 26 0.17 3.61 -7.94
N ASN A 27 1.13 4.52 -7.91
CA ASN A 27 1.06 5.91 -8.42
C ASN A 27 -0.03 6.82 -7.83
N ILE A 28 0.32 7.56 -6.77
CA ILE A 28 -0.40 8.79 -6.38
C ILE A 28 0.56 9.93 -5.98
N VAL A 29 1.68 9.65 -5.28
CA VAL A 29 2.63 10.68 -4.80
C VAL A 29 4.06 10.10 -4.75
N GLU A 30 5.09 10.88 -5.08
CA GLU A 30 6.50 10.45 -5.00
C GLU A 30 6.92 10.11 -3.55
N ASN A 31 6.59 10.98 -2.62
CA ASN A 31 6.92 10.86 -1.21
C ASN A 31 5.64 10.99 -0.37
N PRO A 32 4.84 9.91 -0.23
CA PRO A 32 3.65 9.97 0.62
C PRO A 32 4.05 10.21 2.07
N THR A 33 3.32 11.08 2.77
CA THR A 33 3.50 11.27 4.21
C THR A 33 2.87 10.11 4.98
N GLN A 34 3.28 9.93 6.24
CA GLN A 34 2.66 8.93 7.11
C GLN A 34 1.16 9.16 7.27
N GLU A 35 0.73 10.41 7.46
CA GLU A 35 -0.68 10.78 7.58
C GLU A 35 -1.49 10.41 6.33
N GLN A 36 -0.93 10.58 5.13
CA GLN A 36 -1.58 10.17 3.88
C GLN A 36 -1.74 8.65 3.80
N ILE A 37 -0.73 7.90 4.24
CA ILE A 37 -0.77 6.44 4.27
C ILE A 37 -1.80 5.96 5.29
N ASP A 38 -1.84 6.59 6.46
CA ASP A 38 -2.77 6.26 7.54
C ASP A 38 -4.22 6.53 7.10
N LEU A 39 -4.50 7.70 6.54
CA LEU A 39 -5.83 8.03 6.02
C LEU A 39 -6.27 7.07 4.91
N PHE A 40 -5.36 6.75 3.99
CA PHE A 40 -5.62 5.81 2.91
C PHE A 40 -5.97 4.41 3.44
N THR A 41 -5.16 3.87 4.35
CA THR A 41 -5.37 2.53 4.90
C THR A 41 -6.60 2.44 5.81
N GLN A 42 -6.91 3.50 6.57
CA GLN A 42 -8.16 3.61 7.33
C GLN A 42 -9.38 3.58 6.43
N GLY A 43 -9.33 4.29 5.29
CA GLY A 43 -10.39 4.25 4.29
C GLY A 43 -10.60 2.86 3.70
N LEU A 44 -9.51 2.12 3.42
CA LEU A 44 -9.60 0.74 2.95
C LEU A 44 -10.25 -0.19 3.99
N VAL A 45 -9.85 -0.07 5.26
CA VAL A 45 -10.44 -0.86 6.36
C VAL A 45 -11.92 -0.53 6.52
N LEU A 46 -12.30 0.75 6.51
CA LEU A 46 -13.69 1.20 6.63
C LEU A 46 -14.60 0.64 5.53
N LEU A 47 -14.08 0.54 4.30
CA LEU A 47 -14.81 0.05 3.14
C LEU A 47 -14.76 -1.48 2.99
N SER A 48 -14.00 -2.16 3.85
CA SER A 48 -13.85 -3.61 3.82
C SER A 48 -14.97 -4.32 4.57
N ASP A 49 -15.12 -5.62 4.31
CA ASP A 49 -16.04 -6.51 5.02
C ASP A 49 -15.30 -7.25 6.15
N GLY A 50 -14.81 -6.45 7.11
CA GLY A 50 -14.13 -6.90 8.33
C GLY A 50 -12.62 -7.14 8.17
N ASP A 51 -11.95 -6.50 7.21
CA ASP A 51 -10.49 -6.56 7.14
C ASP A 51 -9.85 -5.76 8.28
N GLU A 52 -8.72 -6.25 8.76
CA GLU A 52 -7.82 -5.51 9.66
C GLU A 52 -6.52 -5.17 8.94
N LEU A 53 -5.96 -3.98 9.22
CA LEU A 53 -4.66 -3.60 8.70
C LEU A 53 -3.55 -4.43 9.36
N TYR A 54 -2.86 -5.24 8.57
CA TYR A 54 -1.74 -6.05 9.03
C TYR A 54 -0.39 -5.37 8.83
N GLY A 55 -0.24 -4.56 7.77
CA GLY A 55 0.97 -3.80 7.53
C GLY A 55 1.00 -3.08 6.19
N THR A 56 1.91 -2.11 6.09
CA THR A 56 2.07 -1.27 4.89
C THR A 56 3.55 -1.11 4.54
N GLU A 57 3.89 -1.23 3.26
CA GLU A 57 5.24 -1.01 2.74
C GLU A 57 5.21 0.02 1.61
N VAL A 58 6.15 0.98 1.64
CA VAL A 58 6.31 2.00 0.59
C VAL A 58 7.55 1.66 -0.24
N ILE A 59 7.36 1.40 -1.53
CA ILE A 59 8.41 1.01 -2.46
C ILE A 59 8.62 2.13 -3.48
N LYS A 60 9.83 2.69 -3.52
CA LYS A 60 10.21 3.73 -4.50
C LYS A 60 10.97 3.11 -5.66
N HIS A 61 10.52 3.39 -6.87
CA HIS A 61 11.20 3.00 -8.10
C HIS A 61 11.77 4.23 -8.78
N ASN A 62 13.09 4.24 -8.97
CA ASN A 62 13.81 5.26 -9.71
C ASN A 62 14.33 4.68 -11.02
N THR A 63 14.41 5.49 -12.08
CA THR A 63 15.24 5.15 -13.23
C THR A 63 16.70 5.30 -12.83
N MET A 64 17.49 4.25 -13.06
CA MET A 64 18.93 4.34 -13.13
C MET A 64 19.24 4.68 -14.59
N ASP A 65 19.42 5.95 -14.88
CA ASP A 65 19.92 6.35 -16.19
C ASP A 65 21.40 5.96 -16.19
N ALA A 66 21.77 4.98 -17.04
CA ALA A 66 23.17 4.68 -17.29
C ALA A 66 23.67 5.73 -18.28
N GLU A 67 24.61 6.58 -17.84
CA GLU A 67 25.36 7.48 -18.73
C GLU A 67 26.13 6.69 -19.80
#